data_AF-A0A4S0FYD8-F1
#
_entry.id   AF-A0A4S0FYD8-F1
#
_cell.length_a   1.000
_cell.length_b   1.000
_cell.length_c   1.000
_cell.angle_alpha   90.00
_cell.angle_beta   90.00
_cell.angle_gamma   90.00
#
_symmetry.space_group_name_H-M   'P 1'
#
loop_
_entity.id
_entity.type
_entity.pdbx_description
1 polymer ?
#
loop_
_entity_poly.entity_id
_entity_poly.type
_entity_poly.pdbx_seq_one_letter_code
_entity_poly.pdbx_strand_id
1 'polypeptide(L)'
;LPIWGRTIHAFHTEGAGGGHAPDIIKVCGNPNVIPSSTNPTRPYTVNTLAEHLDMLMVCHHLSPSIPEDIAFAESRIRKETIAAEDILHDIGAFSIISSDSQAMGRVGEVAIRTWQTADKMKRQRGR
;
A
#
# COMPACT_ATOMS: atom_id res chain seq x y z
N LEU A 1 -14.73 6.67 8.93
CA LEU A 1 -15.41 5.54 8.26
C LEU A 1 -16.61 5.09 9.08
N PRO A 2 -17.81 4.98 8.50
CA PRO A 2 -19.00 4.54 9.21
C PRO A 2 -19.02 3.01 9.37
N ILE A 3 -18.03 2.45 10.07
CA ILE A 3 -17.98 1.02 10.45
C ILE A 3 -18.55 0.77 11.86
N TRP A 4 -18.93 1.85 12.57
CA TRP A 4 -19.56 1.82 13.90
C TRP A 4 -18.85 0.92 14.91
N GLY A 5 -17.51 0.94 14.90
CA GLY A 5 -16.68 0.18 15.84
C GLY A 5 -16.63 -1.34 15.63
N ARG A 6 -17.29 -1.88 14.60
CA ARG A 6 -17.21 -3.32 14.27
C ARG A 6 -15.82 -3.69 13.74
N THR A 7 -15.38 -4.90 14.03
CA THR A 7 -14.10 -5.45 13.52
C THR A 7 -14.11 -5.51 12.00
N ILE A 8 -13.03 -5.04 11.36
CA ILE A 8 -12.84 -5.12 9.92
C ILE A 8 -11.37 -5.33 9.56
N HIS A 9 -11.11 -6.11 8.52
CA HIS A 9 -9.79 -6.18 7.87
C HIS A 9 -9.73 -5.13 6.76
N ALA A 10 -8.83 -4.15 6.91
CA ALA A 10 -8.54 -3.18 5.86
C ALA A 10 -7.43 -3.71 4.95
N PHE A 11 -7.79 -4.03 3.69
CA PHE A 11 -6.85 -4.44 2.66
C PHE A 11 -6.05 -3.25 2.12
N HIS A 12 -4.82 -3.48 1.64
CA HIS A 12 -3.88 -2.48 1.08
C HIS A 12 -4.00 -1.08 1.73
N THR A 13 -3.85 -1.03 3.05
CA THR A 13 -4.24 0.10 3.92
C THR A 13 -3.50 1.40 3.60
N GLU A 14 -2.31 1.34 2.99
CA GLU A 14 -1.59 2.53 2.52
C GLU A 14 -2.33 3.27 1.39
N GLY A 15 -3.06 2.54 0.55
CA GLY A 15 -4.01 3.09 -0.42
C GLY A 15 -3.61 3.01 -1.89
N ALA A 16 -2.39 2.62 -2.25
CA ALA A 16 -2.02 2.42 -3.65
C ALA A 16 -2.86 1.31 -4.30
N GLY A 17 -3.11 0.21 -3.59
CA GLY A 17 -4.02 -0.89 -4.02
C GLY A 17 -5.51 -0.55 -3.98
N GLY A 18 -5.89 0.56 -3.31
CA GLY A 18 -7.25 1.09 -3.30
C GLY A 18 -7.65 1.67 -1.95
N GLY A 19 -8.52 2.69 -1.95
CA GLY A 19 -9.04 3.28 -0.73
C GLY A 19 -9.37 4.76 -0.88
N HIS A 20 -9.87 5.36 0.21
CA HIS A 20 -10.15 6.80 0.25
C HIS A 20 -8.86 7.61 0.04
N ALA A 21 -8.77 8.36 -1.05
CA ALA A 21 -7.62 9.21 -1.34
C ALA A 21 -7.74 10.55 -0.59
N PRO A 22 -6.66 11.06 0.03
CA PRO A 22 -5.32 10.47 0.17
C PRO A 22 -5.11 9.71 1.48
N ASP A 23 -6.14 9.58 2.33
CA ASP A 23 -5.95 9.42 3.77
C ASP A 23 -6.46 8.10 4.37
N ILE A 24 -6.74 7.11 3.53
CA ILE A 24 -7.10 5.76 3.98
C ILE A 24 -6.10 5.18 4.97
N ILE A 25 -4.81 5.50 4.86
CA ILE A 25 -3.76 5.01 5.77
C ILE A 25 -4.05 5.28 7.25
N LYS A 26 -4.82 6.33 7.58
CA LYS A 26 -5.20 6.67 8.96
C LYS A 26 -5.96 5.55 9.67
N VAL A 27 -6.60 4.62 8.93
CA VAL A 27 -7.40 3.55 9.54
C VAL A 27 -6.59 2.57 10.36
N CYS A 28 -5.28 2.48 10.13
CA CYS A 28 -4.39 1.64 10.95
C CYS A 28 -4.31 2.11 12.42
N GLY A 29 -4.73 3.34 12.72
CA GLY A 29 -4.82 3.87 14.08
C GLY A 29 -6.11 3.48 14.83
N ASN A 30 -7.07 2.82 14.17
CA ASN A 30 -8.33 2.44 14.80
C ASN A 30 -8.23 1.06 15.46
N PRO A 31 -8.71 0.88 16.71
CA PRO A 31 -8.55 -0.37 17.47
C PRO A 31 -9.36 -1.54 16.90
N ASN A 32 -10.40 -1.25 16.12
CA ASN A 32 -11.27 -2.26 15.50
C ASN A 32 -10.85 -2.60 14.06
N VAL A 33 -9.72 -2.09 13.58
CA VAL A 33 -9.21 -2.35 12.23
C VAL A 33 -8.01 -3.28 12.31
N ILE A 34 -7.99 -4.29 11.45
CA ILE A 34 -6.83 -5.15 11.19
C ILE A 34 -6.21 -4.65 9.87
N PRO A 35 -5.15 -3.84 9.89
CA PRO A 35 -4.57 -3.25 8.68
C PRO A 35 -3.58 -4.20 8.00
N SER A 36 -3.72 -4.39 6.68
CA SER A 36 -2.75 -5.10 5.86
C SER A 36 -2.18 -4.25 4.72
N SER A 37 -0.95 -4.56 4.31
CA SER A 37 -0.36 -4.10 3.05
C SER A 37 -0.52 -5.12 1.95
N THR A 38 -0.52 -4.67 0.70
CA THR A 38 -0.22 -5.51 -0.45
C THR A 38 1.20 -5.28 -0.91
N ASN A 39 1.78 -6.24 -1.61
CA ASN A 39 3.22 -6.32 -1.66
C ASN A 39 3.95 -5.42 -2.67
N PRO A 40 3.37 -4.85 -3.75
CA PRO A 40 4.16 -4.03 -4.66
C PRO A 40 4.77 -2.79 -4.03
N THR A 41 4.09 -2.15 -3.07
CA THR A 41 4.63 -0.98 -2.36
C THR A 41 5.77 -1.34 -1.40
N ARG A 42 6.05 -2.64 -1.17
CA ARG A 42 6.92 -3.15 -0.10
C ARG A 42 8.27 -3.65 -0.63
N PRO A 43 9.41 -3.12 -0.17
CA PRO A 43 9.56 -1.81 0.47
C PRO A 43 9.47 -0.65 -0.53
N TYR A 44 9.51 0.60 -0.03
CA TYR A 44 9.69 1.75 -0.90
C TYR A 44 11.09 1.75 -1.57
N THR A 45 11.11 1.81 -2.90
CA THR A 45 12.33 1.85 -3.72
C THR A 45 12.25 2.95 -4.78
N VAL A 46 13.37 3.20 -5.47
CA VAL A 46 13.46 4.20 -6.55
C VAL A 46 12.53 3.93 -7.73
N ASN A 47 12.13 2.67 -7.96
CA ASN A 47 11.26 2.29 -9.08
C ASN A 47 9.79 2.14 -8.67
N THR A 48 9.46 2.22 -7.37
CA THR A 48 8.13 1.88 -6.87
C THR A 48 7.04 2.75 -7.49
N LEU A 49 7.24 4.07 -7.61
CA LEU A 49 6.21 4.95 -8.16
C LEU A 49 5.93 4.68 -9.64
N ALA A 50 7.00 4.53 -10.43
CA ALA A 50 6.88 4.29 -11.87
C ALA A 50 6.16 2.98 -12.15
N GLU A 51 6.50 1.89 -11.46
CA GLU A 51 5.82 0.60 -11.68
C GLU A 51 4.34 0.65 -11.27
N HIS A 52 3.98 1.46 -10.26
CA HIS A 52 2.61 1.49 -9.74
C HIS A 52 1.65 2.25 -10.63
N LEU A 53 2.11 3.32 -11.26
CA LEU A 53 1.26 4.09 -12.16
C LEU A 53 0.79 3.21 -13.32
N ASP A 54 1.72 2.56 -14.01
CA ASP A 54 1.40 1.66 -15.13
C ASP A 54 0.55 0.46 -14.68
N MET A 55 0.88 -0.14 -13.54
CA MET A 55 0.13 -1.27 -12.98
C MET A 55 -1.32 -0.88 -12.65
N LEU A 56 -1.54 0.29 -12.05
CA LEU A 56 -2.88 0.77 -11.71
C LEU A 56 -3.70 1.04 -12.99
N MET A 57 -3.08 1.65 -14.00
CA MET A 57 -3.74 1.90 -15.28
C MET A 57 -4.25 0.60 -15.91
N VAL A 58 -3.44 -0.46 -15.90
CA VAL A 58 -3.84 -1.77 -16.43
C VAL A 58 -4.90 -2.45 -15.56
N CYS A 59 -4.67 -2.58 -14.25
CA CYS A 59 -5.55 -3.34 -13.35
C CYS A 59 -6.96 -2.75 -13.25
N HIS A 60 -7.10 -1.44 -13.46
CA HIS A 60 -8.38 -0.74 -13.41
C HIS A 60 -8.95 -0.40 -14.79
N HIS A 61 -8.35 -0.90 -15.87
CA HIS A 61 -8.79 -0.67 -17.26
C HIS A 61 -8.92 0.83 -17.60
N LEU A 62 -7.98 1.62 -17.11
CA LEU A 62 -7.95 3.07 -17.31
C LEU A 62 -7.26 3.43 -18.62
N SER A 63 -7.63 4.57 -19.19
CA SER A 63 -7.03 5.08 -20.42
C SER A 63 -6.09 6.26 -20.17
N PRO A 64 -4.83 6.23 -20.66
CA PRO A 64 -3.95 7.39 -20.61
C PRO A 64 -4.41 8.54 -21.51
N SER A 65 -5.44 8.33 -22.34
CA SER A 65 -6.05 9.41 -23.12
C SER A 65 -7.15 10.17 -22.38
N ILE A 66 -7.58 9.69 -21.19
CA ILE A 66 -8.64 10.31 -20.39
C ILE A 66 -7.99 11.02 -19.19
N PRO A 67 -8.06 12.36 -19.08
CA PRO A 67 -7.42 13.10 -17.99
C PRO A 67 -7.90 12.70 -16.60
N GLU A 68 -9.18 12.37 -16.45
CA GLU A 68 -9.78 11.95 -15.18
C GLU A 68 -9.24 10.59 -14.71
N ASP A 69 -8.93 9.70 -15.65
CA ASP A 69 -8.32 8.40 -15.36
C ASP A 69 -6.88 8.57 -14.85
N ILE A 70 -6.11 9.46 -15.48
CA ILE A 70 -4.76 9.83 -15.00
C ILE A 70 -4.86 10.47 -13.61
N ALA A 71 -5.76 11.43 -13.42
CA ALA A 71 -5.95 12.09 -12.13
C ALA A 71 -6.35 11.09 -11.03
N PHE A 72 -7.21 10.12 -11.35
CA PHE A 72 -7.55 9.03 -10.43
C PHE A 72 -6.34 8.16 -10.09
N ALA A 73 -5.53 7.77 -11.07
CA ALA A 73 -4.32 6.98 -10.84
C ALA A 73 -3.31 7.73 -9.97
N GLU A 74 -3.01 8.99 -10.30
CA GLU A 74 -2.13 9.87 -9.52
C GLU A 74 -2.66 10.12 -8.11
N SER A 75 -3.99 10.21 -7.95
CA SER A 75 -4.58 10.37 -6.61
C SER A 75 -4.25 9.22 -5.67
N ARG A 76 -4.00 8.01 -6.20
CA ARG A 76 -3.72 6.79 -5.44
C ARG A 76 -2.24 6.54 -5.22
N ILE A 77 -1.38 6.85 -6.19
CA ILE A 77 0.06 6.55 -6.13
C ILE A 77 0.82 7.73 -5.52
N ARG A 78 1.07 7.67 -4.21
CA ARG A 78 1.68 8.77 -3.45
C ARG A 78 2.97 8.31 -2.77
N LYS A 79 4.07 9.03 -3.03
CA LYS A 79 5.38 8.71 -2.44
C LYS A 79 5.38 8.82 -0.92
N GLU A 80 4.58 9.74 -0.38
CA GLU A 80 4.50 10.05 1.02
C GLU A 80 3.93 8.87 1.81
N THR A 81 2.80 8.32 1.36
CA THR A 81 2.13 7.22 2.05
C THR A 81 2.87 5.90 1.85
N ILE A 82 3.43 5.63 0.66
CA ILE A 82 4.29 4.45 0.39
C ILE A 82 5.54 4.44 1.30
N ALA A 83 6.19 5.59 1.45
CA ALA A 83 7.36 5.71 2.34
C ALA A 83 6.96 5.59 3.83
N ALA A 84 5.82 6.17 4.22
CA ALA A 84 5.31 6.07 5.59
C ALA A 84 4.92 4.63 5.96
N GLU A 85 4.37 3.86 5.02
CA GLU A 85 3.96 2.46 5.24
C GLU A 85 5.13 1.59 5.70
N ASP A 86 6.36 1.82 5.21
CA ASP A 86 7.55 1.08 5.68
C ASP A 86 7.78 1.30 7.18
N ILE A 87 7.69 2.56 7.62
CA ILE A 87 7.88 2.95 9.01
C ILE A 87 6.73 2.40 9.87
N LEU A 88 5.51 2.40 9.36
CA LEU A 88 4.33 1.89 10.06
C LEU A 88 4.38 0.37 10.28
N HIS A 89 4.98 -0.39 9.36
CA HIS A 89 5.33 -1.79 9.61
C HIS A 89 6.39 -1.93 10.72
N ASP A 90 7.45 -1.13 10.68
CA ASP A 90 8.55 -1.21 11.66
C ASP A 90 8.12 -0.88 13.10
N ILE A 91 7.08 -0.08 13.29
CA ILE A 91 6.50 0.21 14.61
C ILE A 91 5.30 -0.68 14.97
N GLY A 92 4.92 -1.62 14.10
CA GLY A 92 3.80 -2.55 14.33
C GLY A 92 2.40 -1.94 14.18
N ALA A 93 2.27 -0.77 13.55
CA ALA A 93 0.96 -0.16 13.26
C ALA A 93 0.26 -0.86 12.07
N PHE A 94 1.02 -1.45 11.15
CA PHE A 94 0.51 -2.41 10.18
C PHE A 94 0.80 -3.83 10.67
N SER A 95 -0.16 -4.74 10.49
CA SER A 95 -0.13 -6.05 11.17
C SER A 95 0.00 -7.23 10.21
N ILE A 96 -0.24 -7.03 8.91
CA ILE A 96 -0.30 -8.10 7.90
C ILE A 96 0.34 -7.62 6.59
N ILE A 97 1.02 -8.53 5.89
CA ILE A 97 1.40 -8.36 4.47
C ILE A 97 0.72 -9.47 3.65
N SER A 98 0.07 -9.09 2.56
CA SER A 98 -0.61 -9.97 1.61
C SER A 98 -0.13 -9.72 0.18
N SER A 99 -0.51 -10.59 -0.76
CA SER A 99 -0.03 -10.50 -2.15
C SER A 99 -0.77 -9.46 -2.98
N ASP A 100 -2.10 -9.55 -3.02
CA ASP A 100 -2.97 -9.00 -4.09
C ASP A 100 -2.74 -9.66 -5.45
N SER A 101 -2.69 -10.98 -5.45
CA SER A 101 -2.21 -11.79 -6.57
C SER A 101 -2.84 -11.41 -7.91
N GLN A 102 -2.01 -10.91 -8.84
CA GLN A 102 -2.38 -10.54 -10.21
C GLN A 102 -3.33 -9.35 -10.34
N ALA A 103 -3.68 -8.67 -9.24
CA ALA A 103 -4.59 -7.53 -9.22
C ALA A 103 -3.95 -6.34 -8.49
N MET A 104 -2.75 -5.95 -8.94
CA MET A 104 -1.80 -5.08 -8.22
C MET A 104 -0.98 -5.79 -7.14
N GLY A 105 -0.49 -7.00 -7.45
CA GLY A 105 0.26 -7.79 -6.48
C GLY A 105 0.90 -9.06 -7.01
N ARG A 106 1.90 -9.54 -6.25
CA ARG A 106 2.83 -10.60 -6.71
C ARG A 106 2.75 -11.82 -5.78
N VAL A 107 2.10 -12.89 -6.21
CA VAL A 107 1.78 -14.04 -5.34
C VAL A 107 3.00 -14.68 -4.67
N GLY A 108 4.13 -14.78 -5.37
CA GLY A 108 5.36 -15.41 -4.87
C GLY A 108 6.23 -14.50 -4.00
N GLU A 109 5.84 -13.23 -3.79
CA GLU A 109 6.74 -12.23 -3.21
C GLU A 109 6.30 -11.71 -1.83
N VAL A 110 5.27 -12.30 -1.21
CA VAL A 110 4.83 -11.89 0.14
C VAL A 110 5.98 -12.01 1.14
N ALA A 111 6.56 -13.22 1.27
CA ALA A 111 7.61 -13.47 2.26
C ALA A 111 8.89 -12.66 1.98
N ILE A 112 9.37 -12.62 0.74
CA ILE A 112 10.61 -11.90 0.40
C ILE A 112 10.48 -10.39 0.67
N ARG A 113 9.33 -9.79 0.36
CA ARG A 113 9.11 -8.35 0.55
C ARG A 113 8.92 -7.97 2.01
N THR A 114 8.36 -8.86 2.83
CA THR A 114 8.37 -8.72 4.29
C THR A 114 9.80 -8.58 4.80
N TRP A 115 10.69 -9.49 4.41
CA TRP A 115 12.09 -9.47 4.86
C TRP A 115 12.90 -8.30 4.28
N GLN A 116 12.66 -7.92 3.03
CA GLN A 116 13.29 -6.73 2.43
C GLN A 116 12.86 -5.44 3.15
N THR A 117 11.60 -5.34 3.55
CA THR A 117 11.11 -4.22 4.36
C THR A 117 11.81 -4.17 5.71
N ALA A 118 11.93 -5.31 6.39
CA ALA A 118 12.67 -5.40 7.65
C ALA A 118 14.15 -5.02 7.50
N ASP A 119 14.86 -5.54 6.48
CA ASP A 119 16.26 -5.19 6.19
C ASP A 119 16.43 -3.68 5.93
N LYS A 120 15.55 -3.09 5.11
CA LYS A 120 15.57 -1.65 4.84
C LYS A 120 15.36 -0.84 6.11
N MET A 121 14.40 -1.21 6.95
CA MET A 121 14.11 -0.51 8.21
C MET A 121 15.26 -0.63 9.20
N LYS A 122 15.89 -1.79 9.32
CA LYS A 122 17.13 -1.95 10.08
C LYS A 122 18.23 -1.01 9.60
N ARG A 123 18.48 -0.93 8.29
CA ARG A 123 19.50 -0.04 7.70
C ARG A 123 19.21 1.45 7.92
N GLN A 124 17.94 1.85 7.88
CA GLN A 124 17.54 3.26 8.00
C GLN A 124 17.33 3.71 9.45
N ARG A 125 16.93 2.81 10.34
CA ARG A 125 16.46 3.14 11.70
C ARG A 125 17.26 2.47 12.83
N GLY A 126 18.17 1.56 12.51
CA GLY A 126 19.13 0.97 13.46
C GLY A 126 18.51 0.02 14.49
N ARG A 127 17.31 -0.50 14.25
CA ARG A 127 16.68 -1.56 15.06
C ARG A 127 16.91 -2.94 14.45
#